data_AF-A0A9P4GTC6-F1
#
_entry.id   AF-A0A9P4GTC6-F1
#
_cell.length_a   1.000
_cell.length_b   1.000
_cell.length_c   1.000
_cell.angle_alpha   90.00
_cell.angle_beta   90.00
_cell.angle_gamma   90.00
#
_symmetry.space_group_name_H-M   'P 1'
#
loop_
_entity.id
_entity.type
_entity.pdbx_description
1 polymer ?
#
loop_
_entity_poly.entity_id
_entity_poly.type
_entity_poly.pdbx_seq_one_letter_code
_entity_poly.pdbx_strand_id
1 'polypeptide(L)'
;MKKLQEEKKAKEEEATEKLKKLNAKAKTVGNYVHKDVPVSDNEDNNEVIRTWAPEDRKAEFKNDGIPHHGVLARLNGYDPERGVKVVGHRGYCLTGYGLFLNQALVSYGLEYLFHKGYTPNQPPFMMLRDVMAKTAQLSDFDSELYKVTESKDRPELDKYLIATSEQPLSALHSEEWLQGDQLPIRYAGYSTNFRKEAGSSGKDTWGIFRIHQFEKVEQFLITHPEKSWEAFSEMLATSEEFYQSLGLPYQVINIVSGALNNAAAMKRDLEAWFPVTGGGEYKELVSISNCTDYQTRELEIRHGTKKLNATRKEYVHALNGTLCATERTLCCILENYQTPEGFTVPEVLRKYIPGQPEFLPFVKEWKAPKDDKPLPDRTKQT
;
A
#
# COMPACT_ATOMS: atom_id res chain seq x y z
N MET A 1 17.69 -15.35 53.81
CA MET A 1 18.14 -15.22 52.40
C MET A 1 17.33 -16.07 51.43
N LYS A 2 17.21 -17.40 51.61
CA LYS A 2 16.47 -18.28 50.67
C LYS A 2 15.01 -17.86 50.43
N LYS A 3 14.25 -17.57 51.50
CA LYS A 3 12.87 -17.05 51.39
C LYS A 3 12.76 -15.74 50.60
N LEU A 4 13.69 -14.79 50.81
CA LEU A 4 13.73 -13.53 50.06
C LEU A 4 14.08 -13.74 48.58
N GLN A 5 14.91 -14.74 48.25
CA GLN A 5 15.22 -15.10 46.87
C GLN A 5 14.00 -15.72 46.16
N GLU A 6 13.25 -16.58 46.86
CA GLU A 6 12.00 -17.18 46.36
C GLU A 6 10.91 -16.11 46.15
N GLU A 7 10.74 -15.19 47.11
CA GLU A 7 9.81 -14.05 46.99
C GLU A 7 10.21 -13.11 45.85
N LYS A 8 11.50 -12.79 45.71
CA LYS A 8 12.01 -11.97 44.61
C LYS A 8 11.68 -12.61 43.26
N LYS A 9 11.99 -13.90 43.09
CA LYS A 9 11.72 -14.64 41.85
C LYS A 9 10.23 -14.64 41.51
N ALA A 10 9.37 -14.92 42.49
CA ALA A 10 7.92 -14.89 42.29
C ALA A 10 7.41 -13.50 41.86
N LYS A 11 7.97 -12.43 42.43
CA LYS A 11 7.62 -11.05 42.03
C LYS A 11 8.15 -10.67 40.64
N GLU A 12 9.32 -11.14 40.24
CA GLU A 12 9.86 -10.95 38.89
C GLU A 12 9.01 -11.66 37.83
N GLU A 13 8.54 -12.88 38.13
CA GLU A 13 7.62 -13.63 37.28
C GLU A 13 6.25 -12.94 37.18
N GLU A 14 5.67 -12.50 38.31
CA GLU A 14 4.41 -11.75 38.35
C GLU A 14 4.49 -10.44 37.55
N ALA A 15 5.60 -9.70 37.71
CA ALA A 15 5.84 -8.46 36.98
C ALA A 15 5.95 -8.71 35.47
N THR A 16 6.66 -9.76 35.07
CA THR A 16 6.82 -10.15 33.65
C THR A 16 5.46 -10.49 33.03
N GLU A 17 4.60 -11.24 33.73
CA GLU A 17 3.27 -11.58 33.23
C GLU A 17 2.35 -10.36 33.13
N LYS A 18 2.35 -9.49 34.15
CA LYS A 18 1.56 -8.26 34.14
C LYS A 18 2.00 -7.31 33.02
N LEU A 19 3.31 -7.19 32.77
CA LEU A 19 3.84 -6.39 31.68
C LEU A 19 3.41 -6.91 30.30
N LYS A 20 3.41 -8.23 30.09
CA LYS A 20 2.87 -8.84 28.86
C LYS A 20 1.41 -8.49 28.64
N LYS A 21 0.58 -8.60 29.69
CA LYS A 21 -0.86 -8.25 29.62
C LYS A 21 -1.08 -6.76 29.37
N LEU A 22 -0.28 -5.89 30.00
CA LEU A 22 -0.31 -4.45 29.77
C LEU A 22 0.03 -4.13 28.31
N ASN A 23 1.16 -4.64 27.80
CA ASN A 23 1.61 -4.38 26.44
C ASN A 23 0.61 -4.89 25.40
N ALA A 24 0.02 -6.08 25.61
CA ALA A 24 -1.02 -6.60 24.72
C ALA A 24 -2.25 -5.68 24.63
N LYS A 25 -2.67 -5.07 25.75
CA LYS A 25 -3.76 -4.08 25.75
C LYS A 25 -3.33 -2.73 25.17
N ALA A 26 -2.13 -2.27 25.48
CA ALA A 26 -1.63 -1.00 24.96
C ALA A 26 -1.54 -1.01 23.43
N LYS A 27 -1.19 -2.15 22.82
CA LYS A 27 -1.16 -2.34 21.36
C LYS A 27 -2.50 -2.20 20.65
N THR A 28 -3.61 -2.26 21.38
CA THR A 28 -4.95 -2.02 20.79
C THR A 28 -5.34 -0.55 20.82
N VAL A 29 -4.53 0.31 21.44
CA VAL A 29 -4.77 1.76 21.49
C VAL A 29 -4.04 2.39 20.31
N GLY A 30 -4.80 3.03 19.41
CA GLY A 30 -4.24 3.74 18.28
C GLY A 30 -3.36 4.93 18.68
N ASN A 31 -2.62 5.43 17.69
CA ASN A 31 -1.77 6.59 17.82
C ASN A 31 -2.57 7.86 18.16
N TYR A 32 -1.87 8.88 18.61
CA TYR A 32 -2.46 10.21 18.78
C TYR A 32 -2.83 10.78 17.42
N VAL A 33 -4.12 11.01 17.22
CA VAL A 33 -4.67 11.58 16.00
C VAL A 33 -4.32 13.06 15.91
N HIS A 34 -3.87 13.51 14.75
CA HIS A 34 -3.53 14.91 14.50
C HIS A 34 -4.79 15.78 14.53
N LYS A 35 -4.65 17.02 15.02
CA LYS A 35 -5.76 17.97 15.20
C LYS A 35 -6.55 18.32 13.93
N ASP A 36 -5.92 18.16 12.76
CA ASP A 36 -6.53 18.47 11.46
C ASP A 36 -7.23 17.25 10.84
N VAL A 37 -7.33 16.12 11.55
CA VAL A 37 -8.10 14.95 11.09
C VAL A 37 -9.59 15.20 11.34
N PRO A 38 -10.48 14.99 10.35
CA PRO A 38 -11.91 15.12 10.56
C PRO A 38 -12.42 14.04 11.52
N VAL A 39 -13.15 14.46 12.56
CA VAL A 39 -13.67 13.53 13.57
C VAL A 39 -14.99 12.92 13.09
N SER A 40 -14.94 11.70 12.59
CA SER A 40 -16.11 10.94 12.14
C SER A 40 -15.82 9.44 12.06
N ASP A 41 -16.87 8.63 12.14
CA ASP A 41 -16.84 7.19 11.87
C ASP A 41 -17.42 6.84 10.48
N ASN A 42 -17.78 7.85 9.67
CA ASN A 42 -18.28 7.64 8.31
C ASN A 42 -17.29 8.23 7.29
N GLU A 43 -16.77 7.39 6.39
CA GLU A 43 -15.87 7.77 5.31
C GLU A 43 -16.53 8.71 4.28
N ASP A 44 -17.85 8.78 4.19
CA ASP A 44 -18.54 9.80 3.37
C ASP A 44 -18.23 11.24 3.84
N ASN A 45 -17.74 11.40 5.08
CA ASN A 45 -17.32 12.67 5.64
C ASN A 45 -15.82 12.95 5.46
N ASN A 46 -15.10 12.15 4.65
CA ASN A 46 -13.73 12.45 4.25
C ASN A 46 -13.68 13.84 3.60
N GLU A 47 -12.76 14.69 4.05
CA GLU A 47 -12.67 16.07 3.58
C GLU A 47 -11.85 16.12 2.28
N VAL A 48 -12.43 16.62 1.19
CA VAL A 48 -11.68 16.90 -0.04
C VAL A 48 -10.82 18.15 0.17
N ILE A 49 -9.51 17.96 0.21
CA ILE A 49 -8.54 19.03 0.46
C ILE A 49 -8.16 19.75 -0.83
N ARG A 50 -8.10 19.02 -1.94
CA ARG A 50 -7.64 19.52 -3.24
C ARG A 50 -8.10 18.63 -4.37
N THR A 51 -8.27 19.23 -5.55
CA THR A 51 -8.53 18.54 -6.81
C THR A 51 -7.55 19.02 -7.88
N TRP A 52 -7.24 18.16 -8.84
CA TRP A 52 -6.41 18.50 -9.98
C TRP A 52 -6.85 17.71 -11.22
N ALA A 53 -6.76 18.35 -12.39
CA ALA A 53 -6.97 17.74 -13.69
C ALA A 53 -6.09 18.46 -14.74
N PRO A 54 -5.54 17.77 -15.74
CA PRO A 54 -4.82 18.43 -16.82
C PRO A 54 -5.80 19.15 -17.78
N GLU A 55 -5.31 20.12 -18.54
CA GLU A 55 -6.14 21.00 -19.38
C GLU A 55 -6.94 20.21 -20.44
N ASP A 56 -6.37 19.13 -20.97
CA ASP A 56 -6.93 18.30 -22.03
C ASP A 56 -7.76 17.12 -21.53
N ARG A 57 -7.88 16.93 -20.20
CA ARG A 57 -8.66 15.84 -19.61
C ARG A 57 -9.31 16.24 -18.30
N LYS A 58 -10.63 16.21 -18.29
CA LYS A 58 -11.43 16.52 -17.11
C LYS A 58 -11.93 15.26 -16.40
N ALA A 59 -12.28 15.41 -15.13
CA ALA A 59 -12.98 14.39 -14.36
C ALA A 59 -14.46 14.32 -14.78
N GLU A 60 -14.70 13.79 -15.98
CA GLU A 60 -16.03 13.64 -16.58
C GLU A 60 -16.30 12.17 -16.90
N PHE A 61 -17.57 11.76 -16.78
CA PHE A 61 -18.02 10.42 -17.12
C PHE A 61 -18.01 10.23 -18.64
N LYS A 62 -17.51 9.07 -19.11
CA LYS A 62 -17.40 8.70 -20.52
C LYS A 62 -18.34 7.54 -20.85
N ASN A 63 -19.55 7.87 -21.28
CA ASN A 63 -20.62 6.89 -21.57
C ASN A 63 -20.27 5.91 -22.71
N ASP A 64 -19.38 6.31 -23.61
CA ASP A 64 -18.94 5.55 -24.79
C ASP A 64 -17.64 4.76 -24.54
N GLY A 65 -16.99 4.96 -23.40
CA GLY A 65 -15.80 4.23 -23.00
C GLY A 65 -16.11 2.81 -22.52
N ILE A 66 -15.08 1.96 -22.50
CA ILE A 66 -15.16 0.64 -21.89
C ILE A 66 -14.33 0.62 -20.59
N PRO A 67 -14.71 -0.18 -19.59
CA PRO A 67 -13.98 -0.26 -18.33
C PRO A 67 -12.58 -0.85 -18.55
N HIS A 68 -11.67 -0.60 -17.61
CA HIS A 68 -10.26 -1.00 -17.69
C HIS A 68 -10.03 -2.47 -18.11
N HIS A 69 -10.86 -3.39 -17.61
CA HIS A 69 -10.77 -4.82 -17.92
C HIS A 69 -11.20 -5.15 -19.36
N GLY A 70 -12.07 -4.34 -19.95
CA GLY A 70 -12.42 -4.39 -21.36
C GLY A 70 -11.27 -3.90 -22.25
N VAL A 71 -10.63 -2.79 -21.87
CA VAL A 71 -9.44 -2.27 -22.58
C VAL A 71 -8.33 -3.32 -22.60
N LEU A 72 -7.99 -3.92 -21.44
CA LEU A 72 -7.00 -5.00 -21.37
C LEU A 72 -7.38 -6.21 -22.23
N ALA A 73 -8.67 -6.57 -22.28
CA ALA A 73 -9.13 -7.69 -23.10
C ALA A 73 -8.92 -7.42 -24.60
N ARG A 74 -9.29 -6.21 -25.06
CA ARG A 74 -9.11 -5.78 -26.46
C ARG A 74 -7.64 -5.67 -26.86
N LEU A 75 -6.77 -5.28 -25.92
CA LEU A 75 -5.30 -5.27 -26.12
C LEU A 75 -4.66 -6.66 -26.07
N ASN A 76 -5.42 -7.72 -25.72
CA ASN A 76 -4.86 -9.02 -25.36
C ASN A 76 -3.77 -8.91 -24.27
N GLY A 77 -3.98 -7.97 -23.34
CA GLY A 77 -3.02 -7.57 -22.31
C GLY A 77 -3.11 -8.38 -21.02
N TYR A 78 -4.14 -9.21 -20.86
CA TYR A 78 -4.26 -10.10 -19.71
C TYR A 78 -5.15 -11.32 -20.00
N ASP A 79 -5.03 -12.34 -19.15
CA ASP A 79 -5.79 -13.59 -19.19
C ASP A 79 -6.36 -13.91 -17.79
N PRO A 80 -7.60 -13.48 -17.50
CA PRO A 80 -8.24 -13.77 -16.22
C PRO A 80 -8.76 -15.21 -16.14
N GLU A 81 -9.13 -15.84 -17.25
CA GLU A 81 -9.66 -17.21 -17.25
C GLU A 81 -8.60 -18.23 -16.82
N ARG A 82 -7.40 -18.13 -17.40
CA ARG A 82 -6.27 -19.00 -17.03
C ARG A 82 -5.72 -18.62 -15.66
N GLY A 83 -5.70 -17.34 -15.29
CA GLY A 83 -5.34 -16.88 -13.96
C GLY A 83 -6.22 -17.51 -12.87
N VAL A 84 -7.55 -17.41 -13.03
CA VAL A 84 -8.52 -18.00 -12.09
C VAL A 84 -8.40 -19.52 -12.03
N LYS A 85 -8.11 -20.17 -13.16
CA LYS A 85 -7.87 -21.62 -13.18
C LYS A 85 -6.66 -22.02 -12.33
N VAL A 86 -5.62 -21.18 -12.23
CA VAL A 86 -4.37 -21.49 -11.50
C VAL A 86 -4.49 -21.21 -10.01
N VAL A 87 -5.01 -20.04 -9.61
CA VAL A 87 -4.98 -19.58 -8.20
C VAL A 87 -6.36 -19.41 -7.56
N GLY A 88 -7.44 -19.56 -8.32
CA GLY A 88 -8.81 -19.30 -7.87
C GLY A 88 -9.27 -17.87 -8.12
N HIS A 89 -10.35 -17.45 -7.45
CA HIS A 89 -10.94 -16.13 -7.58
C HIS A 89 -9.89 -15.00 -7.47
N ARG A 90 -10.06 -13.90 -8.23
CA ARG A 90 -9.09 -12.80 -8.40
C ARG A 90 -7.73 -13.18 -9.04
N GLY A 91 -7.58 -14.40 -9.54
CA GLY A 91 -6.41 -14.81 -10.32
C GLY A 91 -6.36 -14.15 -11.70
N TYR A 92 -5.18 -13.73 -12.13
CA TYR A 92 -4.94 -13.14 -13.45
C TYR A 92 -3.55 -13.53 -13.98
N CYS A 93 -3.34 -13.36 -15.28
CA CYS A 93 -2.01 -13.33 -15.89
C CYS A 93 -1.91 -12.07 -16.75
N LEU A 94 -0.91 -11.21 -16.54
CA LEU A 94 -0.60 -10.16 -17.51
C LEU A 94 0.13 -10.76 -18.72
N THR A 95 -0.25 -10.32 -19.92
CA THR A 95 0.29 -10.83 -21.19
C THR A 95 0.63 -9.69 -22.13
N GLY A 96 1.57 -9.91 -23.06
CA GLY A 96 1.92 -8.93 -24.09
C GLY A 96 2.18 -7.53 -23.53
N TYR A 97 1.52 -6.53 -24.11
CA TYR A 97 1.67 -5.14 -23.66
C TYR A 97 1.09 -4.86 -22.26
N GLY A 98 0.15 -5.65 -21.75
CA GLY A 98 -0.33 -5.46 -20.38
C GLY A 98 0.77 -5.73 -19.35
N LEU A 99 1.63 -6.72 -19.59
CA LEU A 99 2.82 -6.96 -18.78
C LEU A 99 3.83 -5.82 -18.91
N PHE A 100 4.13 -5.37 -20.14
CA PHE A 100 5.08 -4.29 -20.35
C PHE A 100 4.61 -2.95 -19.77
N LEU A 101 3.32 -2.65 -19.81
CA LEU A 101 2.74 -1.47 -19.16
C LEU A 101 2.91 -1.52 -17.63
N ASN A 102 2.68 -2.69 -17.01
CA ASN A 102 2.91 -2.86 -15.57
C ASN A 102 4.40 -2.65 -15.21
N GLN A 103 5.31 -3.27 -15.97
CA GLN A 103 6.75 -3.10 -15.76
C GLN A 103 7.23 -1.67 -16.03
N ALA A 104 6.59 -0.95 -16.97
CA ALA A 104 6.85 0.46 -17.22
C ALA A 104 6.47 1.34 -16.02
N LEU A 105 5.33 1.06 -15.37
CA LEU A 105 4.92 1.77 -14.14
C LEU A 105 5.87 1.52 -12.98
N VAL A 106 6.34 0.27 -12.79
CA VAL A 106 7.38 -0.06 -11.80
C VAL A 106 8.65 0.74 -12.06
N SER A 107 9.15 0.66 -13.30
CA SER A 107 10.42 1.29 -13.68
C SER A 107 10.35 2.81 -13.59
N TYR A 108 9.25 3.40 -14.06
CA TYR A 108 9.03 4.84 -13.97
C TYR A 108 8.91 5.31 -12.52
N GLY A 109 8.16 4.61 -11.67
CA GLY A 109 8.03 4.96 -10.25
C GLY A 109 9.36 4.92 -9.50
N LEU A 110 10.17 3.88 -9.73
CA LEU A 110 11.50 3.77 -9.14
C LEU A 110 12.47 4.85 -9.63
N GLU A 111 12.51 5.12 -10.94
CA GLU A 111 13.32 6.22 -11.50
C GLU A 111 12.87 7.58 -10.93
N TYR A 112 11.56 7.79 -10.80
CA TYR A 112 10.98 9.03 -10.28
C TYR A 112 11.45 9.32 -8.86
N LEU A 113 11.35 8.33 -7.95
CA LEU A 113 11.82 8.50 -6.57
C LEU A 113 13.35 8.57 -6.47
N PHE A 114 14.08 7.86 -7.32
CA PHE A 114 15.54 7.96 -7.39
C PHE A 114 15.98 9.41 -7.68
N HIS A 115 15.34 10.08 -8.65
CA HIS A 115 15.61 11.49 -8.94
C HIS A 115 15.17 12.45 -7.82
N LYS A 116 14.32 12.01 -6.89
CA LYS A 116 13.94 12.74 -5.66
C LYS A 116 14.86 12.41 -4.47
N GLY A 117 15.94 11.65 -4.67
CA GLY A 117 16.92 11.33 -3.63
C GLY A 117 16.52 10.18 -2.71
N TYR A 118 15.55 9.35 -3.11
CA TYR A 118 15.22 8.12 -2.41
C TYR A 118 16.20 7.01 -2.79
N THR A 119 16.52 6.13 -1.86
CA THR A 119 17.34 4.95 -2.10
C THR A 119 16.45 3.79 -2.55
N PRO A 120 16.60 3.26 -3.78
CA PRO A 120 15.85 2.08 -4.22
C PRO A 120 16.12 0.87 -3.32
N ASN A 121 15.08 0.17 -2.92
CA ASN A 121 15.18 -0.98 -2.03
C ASN A 121 14.13 -2.04 -2.40
N GLN A 122 14.57 -3.28 -2.61
CA GLN A 122 13.69 -4.44 -2.72
C GLN A 122 13.82 -5.26 -1.43
N PRO A 123 12.87 -5.16 -0.49
CA PRO A 123 12.92 -5.94 0.74
C PRO A 123 12.51 -7.40 0.51
N PRO A 124 12.77 -8.32 1.47
CA PRO A 124 12.22 -9.67 1.43
C PRO A 124 10.69 -9.67 1.36
N PHE A 125 10.12 -10.54 0.53
CA PHE A 125 8.65 -10.66 0.38
C PHE A 125 7.99 -11.49 1.48
N MET A 126 8.77 -11.97 2.43
CA MET A 126 8.29 -12.71 3.58
C MET A 126 9.05 -12.28 4.84
N MET A 127 8.33 -12.20 5.95
CA MET A 127 8.89 -11.83 7.25
C MET A 127 8.67 -12.94 8.27
N LEU A 128 9.58 -13.05 9.22
CA LEU A 128 9.38 -13.87 10.41
C LEU A 128 8.14 -13.41 11.17
N ARG A 129 7.41 -14.34 11.77
CA ARG A 129 6.16 -14.07 12.52
C ARG A 129 6.32 -12.99 13.58
N ASP A 130 7.39 -13.06 14.37
CA ASP A 130 7.67 -12.14 15.48
C ASP A 130 8.02 -10.74 14.99
N VAL A 131 8.74 -10.62 13.86
CA VAL A 131 9.03 -9.34 13.20
C VAL A 131 7.75 -8.75 12.60
N MET A 132 6.97 -9.56 11.86
CA MET A 132 5.68 -9.12 11.29
C MET A 132 4.71 -8.61 12.36
N ALA A 133 4.67 -9.25 13.54
CA ALA A 133 3.82 -8.84 14.65
C ALA A 133 4.18 -7.48 15.27
N LYS A 134 5.35 -6.91 14.92
CA LYS A 134 5.76 -5.55 15.30
C LYS A 134 5.34 -4.49 14.27
N THR A 135 5.05 -4.91 13.03
CA THR A 135 4.81 -4.01 11.89
C THR A 135 3.38 -4.07 11.37
N ALA A 136 2.62 -5.12 11.69
CA ALA A 136 1.23 -5.32 11.28
C ALA A 136 0.29 -5.31 12.50
N GLN A 137 -0.99 -4.99 12.27
CA GLN A 137 -2.01 -5.07 13.29
C GLN A 137 -2.47 -6.52 13.48
N LEU A 138 -3.03 -6.82 14.65
CA LEU A 138 -3.55 -8.16 14.95
C LEU A 138 -4.62 -8.60 13.96
N SER A 139 -5.51 -7.68 13.55
CA SER A 139 -6.54 -7.93 12.53
C SER A 139 -5.96 -8.37 11.18
N ASP A 140 -4.81 -7.81 10.81
CA ASP A 140 -4.19 -8.05 9.50
C ASP A 140 -3.75 -9.51 9.34
N PHE A 141 -3.39 -10.19 10.43
CA PHE A 141 -3.04 -11.63 10.40
C PHE A 141 -4.22 -12.49 9.89
N ASP A 142 -5.43 -12.11 10.30
CA ASP A 142 -6.64 -12.83 9.91
C ASP A 142 -7.10 -12.40 8.52
N SER A 143 -7.21 -11.08 8.28
CA SER A 143 -7.88 -10.53 7.09
C SER A 143 -6.99 -10.29 5.86
N GLU A 144 -5.68 -10.06 6.05
CA GLU A 144 -4.79 -9.57 4.99
C GLU A 144 -3.61 -10.53 4.69
N LEU A 145 -2.93 -11.04 5.71
CA LEU A 145 -1.62 -11.68 5.55
C LEU A 145 -1.72 -13.17 5.23
N TYR A 146 -1.08 -13.60 4.13
CA TYR A 146 -0.87 -15.02 3.85
C TYR A 146 0.26 -15.61 4.70
N LYS A 147 0.04 -16.79 5.28
CA LYS A 147 1.02 -17.52 6.08
C LYS A 147 1.77 -18.55 5.24
N VAL A 148 3.10 -18.58 5.39
CA VAL A 148 4.00 -19.57 4.81
C VAL A 148 4.50 -20.49 5.91
N THR A 149 3.97 -21.72 5.93
CA THR A 149 4.34 -22.75 6.90
C THR A 149 5.55 -23.54 6.40
N GLU A 150 6.65 -23.50 7.13
CA GLU A 150 7.87 -24.25 6.78
C GLU A 150 7.79 -25.71 7.21
N SER A 151 7.29 -25.97 8.42
CA SER A 151 7.03 -27.32 8.94
C SER A 151 5.83 -27.29 9.89
N LYS A 152 4.99 -28.32 9.83
CA LYS A 152 3.83 -28.45 10.73
C LYS A 152 4.23 -28.58 12.20
N ASP A 153 5.42 -29.13 12.46
CA ASP A 153 5.91 -29.39 13.81
C ASP A 153 6.73 -28.22 14.38
N ARG A 154 6.99 -27.18 13.56
CA ARG A 154 7.78 -26.01 13.93
C ARG A 154 7.09 -24.69 13.56
N PRO A 155 5.93 -24.38 14.16
CA PRO A 155 5.17 -23.16 13.87
C PRO A 155 5.92 -21.86 14.23
N GLU A 156 6.98 -21.94 15.02
CA GLU A 156 7.89 -20.82 15.30
C GLU A 156 8.70 -20.37 14.08
N LEU A 157 8.82 -21.23 13.05
CA LEU A 157 9.50 -20.92 11.79
C LEU A 157 8.56 -20.35 10.72
N ASP A 158 7.26 -20.26 11.03
CA ASP A 158 6.25 -19.70 10.13
C ASP A 158 6.62 -18.27 9.75
N LYS A 159 6.46 -17.98 8.46
CA LYS A 159 6.68 -16.66 7.88
C LYS A 159 5.35 -16.13 7.34
N TYR A 160 5.28 -14.85 7.07
CA TYR A 160 4.13 -14.20 6.45
C TYR A 160 4.57 -13.47 5.20
N LEU A 161 3.81 -13.63 4.12
CA LEU A 161 3.98 -12.81 2.92
C LEU A 161 3.58 -11.37 3.25
N ILE A 162 4.34 -10.42 2.71
CA ILE A 162 4.11 -8.99 2.97
C ILE A 162 2.88 -8.48 2.21
N ALA A 163 2.09 -7.61 2.84
CA ALA A 163 0.98 -6.89 2.21
C ALA A 163 1.40 -5.53 1.63
N THR A 164 2.62 -5.10 1.95
CA THR A 164 3.26 -3.84 1.53
C THR A 164 4.76 -3.91 1.85
N SER A 165 5.62 -3.28 1.04
CA SER A 165 7.05 -3.11 1.34
C SER A 165 7.32 -2.29 2.61
N GLU A 166 6.37 -1.48 3.06
CA GLU A 166 6.43 -0.78 4.36
C GLU A 166 6.76 -1.73 5.51
N GLN A 167 6.14 -2.93 5.55
CA GLN A 167 6.30 -3.88 6.65
C GLN A 167 7.78 -4.26 6.84
N PRO A 168 8.49 -4.81 5.84
CA PRO A 168 9.90 -5.11 6.01
C PRO A 168 10.80 -3.87 6.05
N LEU A 169 10.46 -2.77 5.34
CA LEU A 169 11.25 -1.53 5.37
C LEU A 169 11.27 -0.89 6.76
N SER A 170 10.14 -0.89 7.46
CA SER A 170 10.06 -0.38 8.84
C SER A 170 10.97 -1.17 9.78
N ALA A 171 11.10 -2.48 9.58
CA ALA A 171 11.89 -3.36 10.43
C ALA A 171 13.41 -3.33 10.13
N LEU A 172 13.86 -2.71 9.03
CA LEU A 172 15.29 -2.71 8.65
C LEU A 172 16.20 -2.13 9.74
N HIS A 173 15.71 -1.11 10.45
CA HIS A 173 16.46 -0.40 11.50
C HIS A 173 16.02 -0.83 12.92
N SER A 174 15.37 -2.00 13.05
CA SER A 174 14.90 -2.49 14.34
C SER A 174 16.04 -2.53 15.36
N GLU A 175 15.75 -2.04 16.57
CA GLU A 175 16.66 -1.98 17.72
C GLU A 175 17.85 -1.00 17.60
N GLU A 176 17.96 -0.26 16.50
CA GLU A 176 19.05 0.70 16.26
C GLU A 176 18.90 2.03 17.02
N TRP A 177 20.01 2.78 17.07
CA TRP A 177 20.05 4.19 17.47
C TRP A 177 20.52 5.04 16.29
N LEU A 178 19.60 5.74 15.66
CA LEU A 178 19.88 6.59 14.50
C LEU A 178 20.34 7.97 14.97
N GLN A 179 21.48 8.41 14.44
CA GLN A 179 22.02 9.75 14.67
C GLN A 179 21.36 10.76 13.72
N GLY A 180 21.34 12.03 14.15
CA GLY A 180 20.59 13.07 13.43
C GLY A 180 21.12 13.39 12.03
N ASP A 181 22.41 13.16 11.77
CA ASP A 181 23.06 13.31 10.47
C ASP A 181 22.73 12.19 9.48
N GLN A 182 22.17 11.07 9.97
CA GLN A 182 21.66 9.98 9.14
C GLN A 182 20.23 10.24 8.65
N LEU A 183 19.54 11.23 9.21
CA LEU A 183 18.13 11.51 8.95
C LEU A 183 17.95 12.73 8.03
N PRO A 184 16.94 12.73 7.14
CA PRO A 184 15.97 11.65 6.93
C PRO A 184 16.52 10.52 6.03
N ILE A 185 16.18 9.28 6.37
CA ILE A 185 16.38 8.10 5.52
C ILE A 185 15.15 7.96 4.62
N ARG A 186 15.36 7.84 3.31
CA ARG A 186 14.30 7.73 2.30
C ARG A 186 14.48 6.46 1.48
N TYR A 187 13.52 5.55 1.52
CA TYR A 187 13.50 4.34 0.71
C TYR A 187 12.43 4.39 -0.38
N ALA A 188 12.82 4.07 -1.61
CA ALA A 188 11.92 3.74 -2.71
C ALA A 188 11.74 2.22 -2.73
N GLY A 189 10.74 1.74 -2.00
CA GLY A 189 10.45 0.33 -1.80
C GLY A 189 9.76 -0.29 -2.99
N TYR A 190 10.33 -1.33 -3.59
CA TYR A 190 9.66 -2.14 -4.61
C TYR A 190 9.39 -3.56 -4.11
N SER A 191 8.12 -3.98 -4.19
CA SER A 191 7.76 -5.37 -3.91
C SER A 191 6.49 -5.80 -4.63
N THR A 192 6.38 -7.12 -4.83
CA THR A 192 5.07 -7.76 -4.99
C THR A 192 4.43 -7.90 -3.61
N ASN A 193 3.16 -7.50 -3.51
CA ASN A 193 2.37 -7.50 -2.30
C ASN A 193 1.27 -8.54 -2.37
N PHE A 194 1.00 -9.18 -1.24
CA PHE A 194 0.03 -10.26 -1.12
C PHE A 194 -1.05 -9.89 -0.10
N ARG A 195 -2.31 -9.88 -0.55
CA ARG A 195 -3.47 -9.57 0.30
C ARG A 195 -4.57 -10.60 0.13
N LYS A 196 -5.04 -11.17 1.23
CA LYS A 196 -6.18 -12.10 1.25
C LYS A 196 -7.48 -11.42 0.83
N GLU A 197 -7.62 -10.11 1.02
CA GLU A 197 -8.83 -9.33 0.71
C GLU A 197 -10.09 -9.90 1.40
N ALA A 198 -9.93 -10.50 2.59
CA ALA A 198 -11.01 -11.12 3.33
C ALA A 198 -11.93 -10.03 3.93
N GLY A 199 -13.13 -9.90 3.37
CA GLY A 199 -14.10 -8.86 3.74
C GLY A 199 -14.61 -8.04 2.55
N SER A 200 -13.97 -8.15 1.39
CA SER A 200 -14.34 -7.42 0.16
C SER A 200 -15.29 -8.18 -0.77
N SER A 201 -16.10 -9.12 -0.23
CA SER A 201 -16.92 -10.03 -1.04
C SER A 201 -17.82 -9.27 -2.01
N GLY A 202 -17.71 -9.57 -3.31
CA GLY A 202 -18.50 -8.97 -4.38
C GLY A 202 -18.06 -7.58 -4.85
N LYS A 203 -17.09 -6.91 -4.19
CA LYS A 203 -16.59 -5.59 -4.61
C LYS A 203 -15.41 -5.71 -5.58
N ASP A 204 -15.41 -4.88 -6.63
CA ASP A 204 -14.35 -4.75 -7.64
C ASP A 204 -13.83 -6.12 -8.13
N THR A 205 -14.72 -7.01 -8.55
CA THR A 205 -14.40 -8.40 -8.89
C THR A 205 -13.83 -8.57 -10.30
N TRP A 206 -13.95 -7.55 -11.15
CA TRP A 206 -13.52 -7.58 -12.55
C TRP A 206 -12.16 -6.92 -12.76
N GLY A 207 -11.36 -7.50 -13.66
CA GLY A 207 -10.03 -7.00 -14.00
C GLY A 207 -9.01 -7.19 -12.88
N ILE A 208 -8.16 -6.17 -12.71
CA ILE A 208 -6.97 -6.21 -11.85
C ILE A 208 -6.96 -5.09 -10.78
N PHE A 209 -8.11 -4.46 -10.51
CA PHE A 209 -8.18 -3.34 -9.55
C PHE A 209 -8.06 -3.82 -8.08
N ARG A 210 -8.71 -4.94 -7.75
CA ARG A 210 -8.64 -5.58 -6.42
C ARG A 210 -8.31 -7.06 -6.56
N ILE A 211 -7.08 -7.41 -6.21
CA ILE A 211 -6.45 -8.70 -6.51
C ILE A 211 -5.56 -9.17 -5.35
N HIS A 212 -5.26 -10.46 -5.31
CA HIS A 212 -4.46 -11.05 -4.22
C HIS A 212 -2.97 -10.76 -4.31
N GLN A 213 -2.47 -10.46 -5.51
CA GLN A 213 -1.08 -10.21 -5.81
C GLN A 213 -1.00 -8.96 -6.67
N PHE A 214 -0.13 -8.01 -6.35
CA PHE A 214 0.08 -6.81 -7.15
C PHE A 214 1.46 -6.20 -6.86
N GLU A 215 2.03 -5.43 -7.78
CA GLU A 215 3.27 -4.70 -7.55
C GLU A 215 3.00 -3.29 -6.98
N LYS A 216 3.95 -2.79 -6.17
CA LYS A 216 3.90 -1.43 -5.65
C LYS A 216 5.28 -0.82 -5.54
N VAL A 217 5.37 0.45 -5.90
CA VAL A 217 6.46 1.35 -5.53
C VAL A 217 6.00 2.20 -4.35
N GLU A 218 6.76 2.14 -3.26
CA GLU A 218 6.45 2.72 -1.94
C GLU A 218 7.48 3.79 -1.57
N GLN A 219 7.01 4.86 -0.96
CA GLN A 219 7.80 5.82 -0.23
C GLN A 219 7.84 5.41 1.25
N PHE A 220 9.01 5.13 1.80
CA PHE A 220 9.16 4.90 3.24
C PHE A 220 10.23 5.83 3.81
N LEU A 221 9.86 6.61 4.83
CA LEU A 221 10.72 7.61 5.43
C LEU A 221 10.90 7.35 6.92
N ILE A 222 12.14 7.49 7.37
CA ILE A 222 12.47 7.65 8.78
C ILE A 222 13.06 9.04 8.94
N THR A 223 12.48 9.85 9.81
CA THR A 223 12.82 11.28 9.93
C THR A 223 12.91 11.74 11.38
N HIS A 224 13.47 12.93 11.55
CA HIS A 224 13.46 13.67 12.81
C HIS A 224 12.02 13.90 13.28
N PRO A 225 11.70 13.73 14.58
CA PRO A 225 10.36 13.92 15.10
C PRO A 225 9.74 15.28 14.74
N GLU A 226 10.53 16.35 14.80
CA GLU A 226 10.13 17.72 14.50
C GLU A 226 9.93 18.00 13.00
N LYS A 227 10.40 17.10 12.12
CA LYS A 227 10.31 17.24 10.66
C LYS A 227 9.25 16.33 10.02
N SER A 228 8.55 15.50 10.79
CA SER A 228 7.65 14.50 10.19
C SER A 228 6.47 15.10 9.42
N TRP A 229 5.89 16.21 9.88
CA TRP A 229 4.76 16.84 9.18
C TRP A 229 5.17 17.60 7.91
N GLU A 230 6.40 18.12 7.87
CA GLU A 230 7.01 18.65 6.65
C GLU A 230 7.21 17.51 5.65
N ALA A 231 7.82 16.39 6.08
CA ALA A 231 8.01 15.20 5.27
C ALA A 231 6.69 14.58 4.77
N PHE A 232 5.64 14.58 5.59
CA PHE A 232 4.30 14.12 5.19
C PHE A 232 3.75 14.92 4.01
N SER A 233 3.93 16.24 4.04
CA SER A 233 3.50 17.14 2.96
C SER A 233 4.34 16.94 1.69
N GLU A 234 5.66 16.73 1.84
CA GLU A 234 6.57 16.41 0.73
C GLU A 234 6.25 15.06 0.06
N MET A 235 5.94 14.02 0.84
CA MET A 235 5.58 12.70 0.33
C MET A 235 4.28 12.75 -0.47
N LEU A 236 3.28 13.48 0.03
CA LEU A 236 2.02 13.71 -0.67
C LEU A 236 2.25 14.46 -1.99
N ALA A 237 3.03 15.56 -1.95
CA ALA A 237 3.37 16.32 -3.16
C ALA A 237 4.12 15.46 -4.18
N THR A 238 5.02 14.58 -3.72
CA THR A 238 5.75 13.65 -4.58
C THR A 238 4.80 12.69 -5.31
N SER A 239 3.80 12.14 -4.62
CA SER A 239 2.77 11.31 -5.28
C SER A 239 1.90 12.15 -6.20
N GLU A 240 1.45 13.33 -5.80
CA GLU A 240 0.68 14.23 -6.66
C GLU A 240 1.40 14.53 -7.97
N GLU A 241 2.66 14.98 -7.91
CA GLU A 241 3.48 15.28 -9.11
C GLU A 241 3.67 14.05 -10.02
N PHE A 242 3.74 12.84 -9.45
CA PHE A 242 3.80 11.59 -10.23
C PHE A 242 2.49 11.29 -10.97
N TYR A 243 1.33 11.52 -10.36
CA TYR A 243 0.04 11.35 -11.04
C TYR A 243 -0.26 12.49 -12.02
N GLN A 244 0.27 13.69 -11.76
CA GLN A 244 0.24 14.80 -12.70
C GLN A 244 1.05 14.52 -13.97
N SER A 245 2.26 13.95 -13.83
CA SER A 245 3.09 13.57 -14.99
C SER A 245 2.49 12.42 -15.80
N LEU A 246 1.67 11.58 -15.18
CA LEU A 246 0.83 10.58 -15.85
C LEU A 246 -0.46 11.15 -16.45
N GLY A 247 -0.76 12.44 -16.27
CA GLY A 247 -1.95 13.10 -16.80
C GLY A 247 -3.27 12.53 -16.26
N LEU A 248 -3.31 12.10 -15.00
CA LEU A 248 -4.49 11.50 -14.38
C LEU A 248 -5.21 12.50 -13.47
N PRO A 249 -6.48 12.86 -13.73
CA PRO A 249 -7.25 13.69 -12.81
C PRO A 249 -7.40 13.00 -11.46
N TYR A 250 -7.32 13.76 -10.36
CA TYR A 250 -7.44 13.22 -9.01
C TYR A 250 -8.02 14.23 -8.02
N GLN A 251 -8.41 13.71 -6.87
CA GLN A 251 -8.65 14.46 -5.66
C GLN A 251 -7.79 13.93 -4.52
N VAL A 252 -7.45 14.80 -3.57
CA VAL A 252 -6.79 14.44 -2.32
C VAL A 252 -7.79 14.60 -1.19
N ILE A 253 -7.98 13.54 -0.42
CA ILE A 253 -8.89 13.51 0.71
C ILE A 253 -8.16 13.35 2.04
N ASN A 254 -8.71 13.93 3.09
CA ASN A 254 -8.31 13.72 4.48
C ASN A 254 -9.19 12.62 5.08
N ILE A 255 -8.55 11.56 5.57
CA ILE A 255 -9.29 10.40 6.07
C ILE A 255 -9.82 10.68 7.47
N VAL A 256 -11.11 10.40 7.70
CA VAL A 256 -11.77 10.57 8.99
C VAL A 256 -11.14 9.69 10.08
N SER A 257 -11.24 10.14 11.34
CA SER A 257 -10.61 9.47 12.49
C SER A 257 -10.98 7.99 12.64
N GLY A 258 -12.25 7.62 12.38
CA GLY A 258 -12.74 6.25 12.54
C GLY A 258 -12.24 5.27 11.47
N ALA A 259 -11.69 5.78 10.36
CA ALA A 259 -11.11 4.99 9.27
C ALA A 259 -9.57 4.96 9.31
N LEU A 260 -8.94 5.61 10.30
CA LEU A 260 -7.51 5.50 10.53
C LEU A 260 -7.17 4.13 11.13
N ASN A 261 -6.10 3.53 10.62
CA ASN A 261 -5.50 2.37 11.24
C ASN A 261 -4.73 2.83 12.50
N ASN A 262 -4.62 1.97 13.52
CA ASN A 262 -3.95 2.29 14.80
C ASN A 262 -2.58 2.97 14.69
N ALA A 263 -1.80 2.78 13.62
CA ALA A 263 -0.49 3.41 13.49
C ALA A 263 -0.55 4.88 13.02
N ALA A 264 -1.50 5.25 12.16
CA ALA A 264 -1.54 6.56 11.54
C ALA A 264 -2.04 7.64 12.51
N ALA A 265 -1.26 8.71 12.67
CA ALA A 265 -1.72 9.94 13.31
C ALA A 265 -2.56 10.79 12.34
N MET A 266 -2.29 10.69 11.04
CA MET A 266 -3.08 11.25 9.95
C MET A 266 -2.81 10.42 8.68
N LYS A 267 -3.83 10.29 7.83
CA LYS A 267 -3.74 9.64 6.54
C LYS A 267 -4.41 10.50 5.48
N ARG A 268 -3.77 10.64 4.32
CA ARG A 268 -4.34 11.30 3.14
C ARG A 268 -4.29 10.36 1.96
N ASP A 269 -5.41 10.25 1.27
CA ASP A 269 -5.51 9.42 0.09
C ASP A 269 -5.58 10.31 -1.15
N LEU A 270 -4.92 9.88 -2.22
CA LEU A 270 -5.12 10.43 -3.56
C LEU A 270 -5.99 9.44 -4.33
N GLU A 271 -7.17 9.90 -4.68
CA GLU A 271 -8.15 9.16 -5.44
C GLU A 271 -8.16 9.69 -6.87
N ALA A 272 -7.83 8.82 -7.83
CA ALA A 272 -7.82 9.20 -9.24
C ALA A 272 -9.19 8.96 -9.87
N TRP A 273 -9.51 9.76 -10.88
CA TRP A 273 -10.77 9.67 -11.61
C TRP A 273 -10.79 8.47 -12.55
N PHE A 274 -11.80 7.62 -12.40
CA PHE A 274 -12.13 6.53 -13.31
C PHE A 274 -13.33 6.94 -14.16
N PRO A 275 -13.14 7.29 -15.44
CA PRO A 275 -14.20 7.87 -16.26
C PRO A 275 -15.26 6.87 -16.73
N VAL A 276 -15.09 5.56 -16.56
CA VAL A 276 -16.08 4.55 -16.99
C VAL A 276 -16.56 3.69 -15.83
N THR A 277 -15.63 3.17 -15.03
CA THR A 277 -15.97 2.34 -13.87
C THR A 277 -16.90 3.10 -12.91
N GLY A 278 -17.93 2.40 -12.40
CA GLY A 278 -18.90 2.98 -11.45
C GLY A 278 -19.83 4.06 -12.01
N GLY A 279 -19.77 4.36 -13.31
CA GLY A 279 -20.47 5.52 -13.88
C GLY A 279 -19.72 6.84 -13.72
N GLY A 280 -18.40 6.78 -13.51
CA GLY A 280 -17.57 7.95 -13.24
C GLY A 280 -17.39 8.14 -11.73
N GLU A 281 -16.26 7.70 -11.19
CA GLU A 281 -15.98 7.81 -9.76
C GLU A 281 -14.49 8.04 -9.46
N TYR A 282 -14.19 8.65 -8.31
CA TYR A 282 -12.83 8.70 -7.77
C TYR A 282 -12.54 7.39 -7.04
N LYS A 283 -11.36 6.80 -7.30
CA LYS A 283 -10.90 5.61 -6.56
C LYS A 283 -9.49 5.78 -6.02
N GLU A 284 -9.28 5.30 -4.81
CA GLU A 284 -7.98 5.28 -4.11
C GLU A 284 -6.89 4.58 -4.94
N LEU A 285 -5.85 5.35 -5.28
CA LEU A 285 -4.60 4.83 -5.86
C LEU A 285 -3.42 4.95 -4.92
N VAL A 286 -3.46 5.93 -4.02
CA VAL A 286 -2.39 6.23 -3.08
C VAL A 286 -2.97 6.50 -1.71
N SER A 287 -2.26 6.03 -0.69
CA SER A 287 -2.45 6.43 0.70
C SER A 287 -1.11 6.85 1.27
N ILE A 288 -1.05 7.99 1.95
CA ILE A 288 0.13 8.52 2.65
C ILE A 288 -0.20 8.64 4.13
N SER A 289 0.63 8.08 5.00
CA SER A 289 0.43 8.09 6.45
C SER A 289 1.65 8.65 7.19
N ASN A 290 1.40 9.49 8.20
CA ASN A 290 2.39 9.82 9.21
C ASN A 290 2.11 8.98 10.46
N CYS A 291 2.99 8.03 10.77
CA CYS A 291 2.82 7.13 11.91
C CYS A 291 3.54 7.62 13.17
N THR A 292 4.14 8.82 13.13
CA THR A 292 4.96 9.39 14.21
C THR A 292 5.89 8.33 14.79
N ASP A 293 5.92 8.14 16.10
CA ASP A 293 6.76 7.15 16.76
C ASP A 293 6.06 5.82 17.05
N TYR A 294 4.86 5.59 16.51
CA TYR A 294 4.05 4.41 16.85
C TYR A 294 4.78 3.10 16.48
N GLN A 295 5.21 2.99 15.22
CA GLN A 295 5.92 1.81 14.72
C GLN A 295 7.35 1.73 15.25
N THR A 296 8.03 2.87 15.33
CA THR A 296 9.45 2.94 15.72
C THR A 296 9.64 2.65 17.20
N ARG A 297 8.64 2.90 18.05
CA ARG A 297 8.64 2.48 19.46
C ARG A 297 8.55 0.97 19.61
N GLU A 298 7.67 0.31 18.85
CA GLU A 298 7.54 -1.15 18.89
C GLU A 298 8.77 -1.86 18.32
N LEU A 299 9.40 -1.26 17.30
CA LEU A 299 10.63 -1.74 16.67
C LEU A 299 11.90 -1.26 17.40
N GLU A 300 11.75 -0.45 18.44
CA GLU A 300 12.86 0.11 19.23
C GLU A 300 13.91 0.90 18.42
N ILE A 301 13.46 1.67 17.41
CA ILE A 301 14.27 2.54 16.55
C ILE A 301 14.39 3.92 17.18
N ARG A 302 15.52 4.19 17.81
CA ARG A 302 15.68 5.34 18.73
C ARG A 302 16.39 6.51 18.04
N HIS A 303 16.11 7.72 18.52
CA HIS A 303 16.74 8.95 18.04
C HIS A 303 17.90 9.36 18.96
N GLY A 304 19.07 9.62 18.37
CA GLY A 304 20.24 10.18 19.04
C GLY A 304 21.09 9.17 19.81
N THR A 305 21.64 9.57 20.96
CA THR A 305 22.51 8.73 21.80
C THR A 305 21.87 8.46 23.15
N LYS A 306 22.15 7.28 23.72
CA LYS A 306 21.72 6.93 25.09
C LYS A 306 22.37 7.86 26.12
N LYS A 307 21.62 8.85 26.60
CA LYS A 307 22.06 9.72 27.70
C LYS A 307 21.99 8.95 29.02
N LEU A 308 23.07 8.98 29.82
CA LEU A 308 23.20 8.21 31.07
C LEU A 308 22.06 8.45 32.08
N ASN A 309 21.47 9.65 32.05
CA ASN A 309 20.41 10.10 32.98
C ASN A 309 19.05 10.34 32.27
N ALA A 310 18.88 9.91 31.02
CA ALA A 310 17.59 10.07 30.37
C ALA A 310 16.54 9.16 31.01
N THR A 311 15.43 9.76 31.45
CA THR A 311 14.27 9.04 32.00
C THR A 311 13.32 8.55 30.91
N ARG A 312 13.51 8.98 29.66
CA ARG A 312 12.71 8.59 28.49
C ARG A 312 13.61 8.41 27.27
N LYS A 313 13.30 7.42 26.45
CA LYS A 313 13.86 7.27 25.11
C LYS A 313 13.10 8.17 24.15
N GLU A 314 13.83 8.79 23.24
CA GLU A 314 13.26 9.46 22.07
C GLU A 314 13.34 8.50 20.88
N TYR A 315 12.31 8.51 20.05
CA TYR A 315 12.18 7.64 18.89
C TYR A 315 12.04 8.50 17.64
N VAL A 316 12.58 8.02 16.53
CA VAL A 316 12.41 8.68 15.22
C VAL A 316 10.96 8.55 14.76
N HIS A 317 10.54 9.39 13.83
CA HIS A 317 9.22 9.25 13.21
C HIS A 317 9.30 8.44 11.93
N ALA A 318 8.32 7.55 11.70
CA ALA A 318 8.17 6.79 10.48
C ALA A 318 6.95 7.26 9.67
N LEU A 319 7.12 7.33 8.36
CA LEU A 319 6.07 7.65 7.40
C LEU A 319 6.11 6.65 6.25
N ASN A 320 4.94 6.32 5.73
CA ASN A 320 4.77 5.46 4.58
C ASN A 320 3.83 6.11 3.57
N GLY A 321 3.93 5.71 2.32
CA GLY A 321 3.14 6.31 1.28
C GLY A 321 3.29 5.60 -0.05
N THR A 322 2.18 5.21 -0.64
CA THR A 322 2.20 4.65 -2.00
C THR A 322 2.68 5.72 -2.99
N LEU A 323 3.67 5.40 -3.83
CA LEU A 323 3.89 6.18 -5.05
C LEU A 323 3.02 5.63 -6.18
N CYS A 324 3.06 4.31 -6.40
CA CYS A 324 2.33 3.67 -7.48
C CYS A 324 2.00 2.22 -7.12
N ALA A 325 0.72 1.93 -6.84
CA ALA A 325 0.18 0.58 -6.91
C ALA A 325 -0.11 0.26 -8.38
N THR A 326 0.71 -0.59 -9.00
CA THR A 326 0.87 -0.60 -10.46
C THR A 326 -0.37 -1.11 -11.18
N GLU A 327 -1.04 -2.14 -10.66
CA GLU A 327 -2.25 -2.67 -11.27
C GLU A 327 -3.45 -1.72 -11.16
N ARG A 328 -3.64 -1.05 -10.02
CA ARG A 328 -4.69 -0.03 -9.88
C ARG A 328 -4.41 1.19 -10.77
N THR A 329 -3.16 1.62 -10.81
CA THR A 329 -2.73 2.74 -11.66
C THR A 329 -2.89 2.39 -13.14
N LEU A 330 -2.56 1.16 -13.54
CA LEU A 330 -2.79 0.66 -14.88
C LEU A 330 -4.28 0.70 -15.23
N CYS A 331 -5.18 0.28 -14.33
CA CYS A 331 -6.62 0.40 -14.55
C CYS A 331 -7.05 1.85 -14.84
N CYS A 332 -6.54 2.81 -14.05
CA CYS A 332 -6.87 4.22 -14.22
C CYS A 332 -6.36 4.77 -15.57
N ILE A 333 -5.11 4.46 -15.93
CA ILE A 333 -4.50 4.86 -17.19
C ILE A 333 -5.30 4.29 -18.38
N LEU A 334 -5.67 3.01 -18.33
CA LEU A 334 -6.42 2.35 -19.40
C LEU A 334 -7.75 3.05 -19.68
N GLU A 335 -8.48 3.45 -18.64
CA GLU A 335 -9.76 4.14 -18.85
C GLU A 335 -9.59 5.58 -19.33
N ASN A 336 -8.56 6.27 -18.86
CA ASN A 336 -8.33 7.67 -19.20
C ASN A 336 -7.73 7.87 -20.60
N TYR A 337 -6.92 6.93 -21.08
CA TYR A 337 -6.17 7.01 -22.35
C TYR A 337 -6.69 6.13 -23.49
N GLN A 338 -7.82 5.42 -23.30
CA GLN A 338 -8.46 4.68 -24.40
C GLN A 338 -9.00 5.60 -25.50
N THR A 339 -8.99 5.09 -26.73
CA THR A 339 -9.68 5.64 -27.91
C THR A 339 -10.60 4.55 -28.49
N PRO A 340 -11.46 4.85 -29.47
CA PRO A 340 -12.29 3.82 -30.12
C PRO A 340 -11.45 2.68 -30.74
N GLU A 341 -10.27 3.01 -31.26
CA GLU A 341 -9.37 2.11 -32.02
C GLU A 341 -8.30 1.45 -31.15
N GLY A 342 -8.01 1.97 -29.96
CA GLY A 342 -6.92 1.45 -29.15
C GLY A 342 -6.65 2.22 -27.86
N PHE A 343 -5.37 2.29 -27.51
CA PHE A 343 -4.90 2.90 -26.29
C PHE A 343 -3.68 3.78 -26.57
N THR A 344 -3.75 5.04 -26.15
CA THR A 344 -2.62 5.97 -26.26
C THR A 344 -1.69 5.78 -25.07
N VAL A 345 -0.43 5.48 -25.31
CA VAL A 345 0.54 5.25 -24.23
C VAL A 345 0.96 6.61 -23.64
N PRO A 346 0.83 6.82 -22.31
CA PRO A 346 1.32 8.02 -21.64
C PRO A 346 2.79 8.25 -21.97
N GLU A 347 3.14 9.49 -22.34
CA GLU A 347 4.47 9.84 -22.86
C GLU A 347 5.60 9.37 -21.94
N VAL A 348 5.45 9.62 -20.64
CA VAL A 348 6.44 9.27 -19.60
C VAL A 348 6.71 7.76 -19.50
N LEU A 349 5.78 6.90 -19.95
CA LEU A 349 5.92 5.45 -19.90
C LEU A 349 6.57 4.86 -21.16
N ARG A 350 6.54 5.57 -22.30
CA ARG A 350 6.93 5.03 -23.61
C ARG A 350 8.36 4.47 -23.60
N LYS A 351 9.31 5.18 -22.98
CA LYS A 351 10.72 4.76 -22.94
C LYS A 351 10.96 3.40 -22.25
N TYR A 352 10.01 2.94 -21.44
CA TYR A 352 10.09 1.67 -20.70
C TYR A 352 9.42 0.50 -21.42
N ILE A 353 8.72 0.75 -22.53
CA ILE A 353 7.98 -0.26 -23.27
C ILE A 353 8.78 -0.63 -24.53
N PRO A 354 8.95 -1.93 -24.85
CA PRO A 354 9.62 -2.34 -26.09
C PRO A 354 8.99 -1.70 -27.32
N GLY A 355 9.83 -1.13 -28.18
CA GLY A 355 9.40 -0.38 -29.38
C GLY A 355 8.95 1.05 -29.11
N GLN A 356 8.91 1.48 -27.84
CA GLN A 356 8.46 2.81 -27.40
C GLN A 356 7.16 3.27 -28.07
N PRO A 357 6.12 2.42 -28.12
CA PRO A 357 4.91 2.72 -28.87
C PRO A 357 4.21 3.94 -28.29
N GLU A 358 3.76 4.84 -29.17
CA GLU A 358 2.88 5.94 -28.79
C GLU A 358 1.42 5.48 -28.69
N PHE A 359 1.06 4.45 -29.45
CA PHE A 359 -0.29 3.93 -29.58
C PHE A 359 -0.28 2.40 -29.68
N LEU A 360 -1.24 1.76 -29.00
CA LEU A 360 -1.48 0.33 -29.04
C LEU A 360 -2.86 0.06 -29.64
N PRO A 361 -2.95 -0.48 -30.87
CA PRO A 361 -4.24 -0.79 -31.49
C PRO A 361 -4.92 -1.96 -30.78
N PHE A 362 -6.25 -1.95 -30.74
CA PHE A 362 -7.01 -3.11 -30.31
C PHE A 362 -6.85 -4.27 -31.29
N VAL A 363 -6.62 -5.46 -30.74
CA VAL A 363 -6.39 -6.70 -31.50
C VAL A 363 -7.50 -7.72 -31.30
N LYS A 364 -8.46 -7.43 -30.41
CA LYS A 364 -9.62 -8.25 -30.12
C LYS A 364 -10.87 -7.40 -29.93
N GLU A 365 -12.01 -8.00 -30.27
CA GLU A 365 -13.31 -7.48 -29.85
C GLU A 365 -13.57 -7.87 -28.39
N TRP A 366 -14.13 -6.92 -27.63
CA TRP A 366 -14.59 -7.17 -26.28
C TRP A 366 -16.11 -7.21 -26.26
N LYS A 367 -16.66 -8.21 -25.57
CA LYS A 367 -18.08 -8.29 -25.26
C LYS A 367 -18.19 -8.09 -23.76
N ALA A 368 -19.02 -7.12 -23.36
CA ALA A 368 -19.39 -6.98 -21.97
C ALA A 368 -19.87 -8.34 -21.44
N PRO A 369 -19.50 -8.72 -20.20
CA PRO A 369 -20.04 -9.91 -19.57
C PRO A 369 -21.57 -9.91 -19.67
N LYS A 370 -22.15 -10.99 -20.22
CA LYS A 370 -23.61 -11.15 -20.24
C LYS A 370 -24.04 -11.50 -18.82
N ASP A 371 -24.78 -10.59 -18.21
CA ASP A 371 -25.25 -10.62 -16.82
C ASP A 371 -24.13 -10.45 -15.79
N ASP A 372 -24.41 -9.68 -14.73
CA ASP A 372 -23.66 -9.56 -13.47
C ASP A 372 -23.61 -10.90 -12.72
N LYS A 373 -23.22 -12.00 -13.38
CA LYS A 373 -22.89 -13.24 -12.70
C LYS A 373 -21.47 -13.08 -12.19
N PRO A 374 -21.27 -12.92 -10.87
CA PRO A 374 -19.92 -12.97 -10.31
C PRO A 374 -19.23 -14.24 -10.80
N LEU A 375 -17.92 -14.15 -11.04
CA LEU A 375 -17.07 -15.31 -11.27
C LEU A 375 -17.43 -16.38 -10.24
N PRO A 376 -17.61 -17.66 -10.65
CA PRO A 376 -18.14 -18.69 -9.78
C PRO A 376 -17.32 -18.76 -8.49
N ASP A 377 -17.98 -18.42 -7.37
CA ASP A 377 -17.42 -18.50 -6.03
C ASP A 377 -17.18 -19.97 -5.69
N ARG A 378 -15.92 -20.39 -5.79
CA ARG A 378 -15.49 -21.77 -5.47
C ARG A 378 -15.27 -22.00 -3.98
N THR A 379 -15.60 -21.05 -3.10
CA THR A 379 -15.57 -21.30 -1.64
C THR A 379 -16.72 -22.20 -1.18
N LYS A 380 -17.70 -22.49 -2.04
CA LYS A 380 -18.73 -23.52 -1.83
C LYS A 380 -18.44 -24.77 -2.65
N GLN A 381 -17.44 -25.56 -2.24
CA GLN A 381 -17.43 -26.99 -2.48
C GLN A 381 -17.20 -27.72 -1.15
N THR A 382 -18.11 -28.67 -0.91
CA THR A 382 -18.31 -29.59 0.22
C THR A 382 -17.08 -29.97 1.04
#